data_AF-A0AAU1G0P6-F1
#
_entry.id   AF-A0AAU1G0P6-F1
#
_cell.length_a   1.000
_cell.length_b   1.000
_cell.length_c   1.000
_cell.angle_alpha   90.00
_cell.angle_beta   90.00
_cell.angle_gamma   90.00
#
_symmetry.space_group_name_H-M   'P 1'
#
loop_
_entity.id
_entity.type
_entity.pdbx_description
1 polymer ?
#
loop_
_entity_poly.entity_id
_entity_poly.type
_entity_poly.pdbx_seq_one_letter_code
_entity_poly.pdbx_strand_id
1 'polypeptide(L)'
;MLEELSECTQRLVASTGRGLDLCEADLSGLNLAGANLRRATLSRASLHNTNLRDADLSEITMVCPGMERTDLRGANLESAYVHALAAQTCNFDDANLSRLRDATGTLFHGCSMRGVQLSSAQLAGSSFYQCDLSGGRLSGANLQGCLINECLLIEASLEQALLDQLSIVKSDLSAASLEGASGQGLCLQRLTGARALRLDAAVLPRLRLDQVRGDSWTADSMHVIGADFSDVTVLGINLDNADLSNTTWRTCVLSDARLRSATLSNAKIVSCSLRGLDAEGAHAENLHIVESDLSGSAMAGLTGRCLVARDVNMQDCDLRQANLYRAMITGDPPGAMNLRGANLVNAVLVQAYVAADLRDADLTGANCAYSRFSQSDLTKAHLDGANMYQSTWVKVAMQGASVRGVRAPVFVDRCVGLAEAVAGTGDSASDEFAAYLESFRAVLANARKGST
;
A
#
# COMPACT_ATOMS: atom_id res chain seq x y z
N MET A 1 -30.40 -39.62 28.19
CA MET A 1 -30.62 -38.58 27.16
C MET A 1 -29.41 -38.38 26.26
N LEU A 2 -28.29 -37.75 26.69
CA LEU A 2 -27.16 -37.48 25.78
C LEU A 2 -26.46 -38.75 25.27
N GLU A 3 -26.33 -39.78 26.11
CA GLU A 3 -25.81 -41.10 25.71
C GLU A 3 -26.73 -41.77 24.68
N GLU A 4 -28.03 -41.86 24.96
CA GLU A 4 -29.03 -42.42 24.04
C GLU A 4 -29.09 -41.65 22.71
N LEU A 5 -29.00 -40.32 22.75
CA LEU A 5 -28.92 -39.48 21.57
C LEU A 5 -27.66 -39.80 20.77
N SER A 6 -26.52 -39.95 21.44
CA SER A 6 -25.25 -40.30 20.79
C SER A 6 -25.27 -41.68 20.17
N GLU A 7 -25.80 -42.69 20.84
CA GLU A 7 -25.98 -44.04 20.30
C GLU A 7 -26.91 -44.02 19.08
N CYS A 8 -28.01 -43.27 19.16
CA CYS A 8 -28.94 -43.13 18.04
C CYS A 8 -28.28 -42.46 16.83
N THR A 9 -27.57 -41.36 17.03
CA THR A 9 -26.81 -40.66 15.98
C THR A 9 -25.75 -41.58 15.36
N GLN A 10 -24.99 -42.31 16.18
CA GLN A 10 -23.98 -43.25 15.68
C GLN A 10 -24.60 -44.34 14.80
N ARG A 11 -25.70 -44.94 15.25
CA ARG A 11 -26.41 -46.00 14.52
C ARG A 11 -27.02 -45.49 13.20
N LEU A 12 -27.59 -44.29 13.20
CA LEU A 12 -28.15 -43.68 11.99
C LEU A 12 -27.06 -43.38 10.96
N VAL A 13 -25.95 -42.78 11.40
CA VAL A 13 -24.85 -42.47 10.49
C VAL A 13 -24.19 -43.74 9.94
N ALA A 14 -24.07 -44.80 10.76
CA ALA A 14 -23.51 -46.07 10.30
C ALA A 14 -24.41 -46.79 9.29
N SER A 15 -25.74 -46.74 9.46
CA SER A 15 -26.68 -47.47 8.60
C SER A 15 -27.12 -46.70 7.35
N THR A 16 -27.23 -45.37 7.44
CA THR A 16 -27.80 -44.53 6.38
C THR A 16 -26.84 -43.46 5.83
N GLY A 17 -25.75 -43.19 6.54
CA GLY A 17 -24.92 -42.01 6.26
C GLY A 17 -25.65 -40.69 6.55
N ARG A 18 -26.69 -40.67 7.38
CA ARG A 18 -27.37 -39.43 7.80
C ARG A 18 -27.47 -39.40 9.33
N GLY A 19 -27.43 -38.20 9.90
CA GLY A 19 -27.68 -37.99 11.32
C GLY A 19 -29.17 -37.88 11.62
N LEU A 20 -29.50 -37.32 12.79
CA LEU A 20 -30.87 -37.08 13.21
C LEU A 20 -31.56 -36.04 12.30
N ASP A 21 -32.82 -36.26 11.98
CA ASP A 21 -33.68 -35.25 11.38
C ASP A 21 -34.36 -34.46 12.50
N LEU A 22 -33.96 -33.21 12.66
CA LEU A 22 -34.43 -32.27 13.67
C LEU A 22 -34.98 -31.00 12.99
N CYS A 23 -35.48 -31.13 11.75
CA CYS A 23 -36.12 -30.02 11.04
C CYS A 23 -37.28 -29.46 11.88
N GLU A 24 -37.36 -28.14 11.97
CA GLU A 24 -38.41 -27.42 12.72
C GLU A 24 -38.51 -27.77 14.22
N ALA A 25 -37.54 -28.52 14.77
CA ALA A 25 -37.56 -28.88 16.18
C ALA A 25 -37.35 -27.64 17.07
N ASP A 26 -38.08 -27.59 18.18
CA ASP A 26 -37.81 -26.62 19.24
C ASP A 26 -36.79 -27.20 20.22
N LEU A 27 -35.57 -26.70 20.15
CA LEU A 27 -34.47 -27.07 21.03
C LEU A 27 -34.13 -25.93 22.01
N SER A 28 -34.97 -24.91 22.09
CA SER A 28 -34.69 -23.69 22.84
C SER A 28 -34.47 -23.98 24.32
N GLY A 29 -33.41 -23.39 24.89
CA GLY A 29 -33.08 -23.53 26.32
C GLY A 29 -32.54 -24.91 26.73
N LEU A 30 -32.40 -25.87 25.80
CA LEU A 30 -31.88 -27.19 26.13
C LEU A 30 -30.37 -27.16 26.43
N ASN A 31 -29.95 -28.06 27.31
CA ASN A 31 -28.53 -28.36 27.52
C ASN A 31 -28.12 -29.58 26.68
N LEU A 32 -27.47 -29.30 25.56
CA LEU A 32 -26.93 -30.25 24.60
C LEU A 32 -25.40 -30.20 24.55
N ALA A 33 -24.76 -29.78 25.65
CA ALA A 33 -23.30 -29.76 25.72
C ALA A 33 -22.72 -31.17 25.52
N GLY A 34 -21.71 -31.31 24.65
CA GLY A 34 -21.11 -32.57 24.28
C GLY A 34 -22.00 -33.51 23.46
N ALA A 35 -23.18 -33.06 23.02
CA ALA A 35 -24.10 -33.89 22.24
C ALA A 35 -23.48 -34.30 20.89
N ASN A 36 -23.66 -35.55 20.50
CA ASN A 36 -23.33 -36.01 19.16
C ASN A 36 -24.51 -35.80 18.20
N LEU A 37 -24.42 -34.74 17.41
CA LEU A 37 -25.38 -34.31 16.41
C LEU A 37 -24.76 -34.31 15.00
N ARG A 38 -23.69 -35.09 14.78
CA ARG A 38 -23.00 -35.13 13.48
C ARG A 38 -23.98 -35.50 12.37
N ARG A 39 -23.86 -34.82 11.22
CA ARG A 39 -24.68 -35.04 10.02
C ARG A 39 -26.18 -34.88 10.25
N ALA A 40 -26.60 -34.26 11.35
CA ALA A 40 -28.00 -33.96 11.60
C ALA A 40 -28.52 -32.87 10.64
N THR A 41 -29.84 -32.75 10.55
CA THR A 41 -30.51 -31.65 9.84
C THR A 41 -31.29 -30.82 10.84
N LEU A 42 -30.92 -29.53 10.97
CA LEU A 42 -31.55 -28.55 11.87
C LEU A 42 -32.20 -27.40 11.08
N SER A 43 -32.63 -27.67 9.85
CA SER A 43 -33.27 -26.66 9.00
C SER A 43 -34.53 -26.13 9.68
N ARG A 44 -34.59 -24.81 9.87
CA ARG A 44 -35.67 -24.09 10.57
C ARG A 44 -35.89 -24.52 12.02
N ALA A 45 -34.93 -25.19 12.65
CA ALA A 45 -34.99 -25.49 14.08
C ALA A 45 -34.80 -24.22 14.93
N SER A 46 -35.35 -24.23 16.14
CA SER A 46 -35.17 -23.16 17.13
C SER A 46 -34.07 -23.56 18.12
N LEU A 47 -32.97 -22.81 18.13
CA LEU A 47 -31.80 -23.01 19.00
C LEU A 47 -31.62 -21.86 20.02
N HIS A 48 -32.64 -21.03 20.21
CA HIS A 48 -32.58 -19.88 21.12
C HIS A 48 -32.16 -20.30 22.53
N ASN A 49 -31.13 -19.65 23.09
CA ASN A 49 -30.59 -19.94 24.43
C ASN A 49 -30.14 -21.40 24.64
N THR A 50 -29.82 -22.14 23.57
CA THR A 50 -29.39 -23.54 23.67
C THR A 50 -27.91 -23.62 24.01
N ASN A 51 -27.54 -24.55 24.90
CA ASN A 51 -26.14 -24.86 25.18
C ASN A 51 -25.68 -26.03 24.29
N LEU A 52 -24.82 -25.74 23.32
CA LEU A 52 -24.17 -26.68 22.40
C LEU A 52 -22.65 -26.72 22.59
N ARG A 53 -22.16 -26.34 23.78
CA ARG A 53 -20.73 -26.38 24.09
C ARG A 53 -20.13 -27.75 23.81
N ASP A 54 -18.99 -27.78 23.15
CA ASP A 54 -18.23 -29.01 22.87
C ASP A 54 -19.05 -30.09 22.12
N ALA A 55 -20.20 -29.72 21.52
CA ALA A 55 -21.05 -30.64 20.76
C ALA A 55 -20.40 -30.98 19.41
N ASP A 56 -20.58 -32.22 18.96
CA ASP A 56 -20.19 -32.64 17.61
C ASP A 56 -21.33 -32.36 16.63
N LEU A 57 -21.17 -31.28 15.87
CA LEU A 57 -22.07 -30.81 14.81
C LEU A 57 -21.39 -30.99 13.43
N SER A 58 -20.40 -31.89 13.32
CA SER A 58 -19.65 -32.06 12.08
C SER A 58 -20.59 -32.48 10.94
N GLU A 59 -20.39 -31.88 9.77
CA GLU A 59 -21.20 -32.09 8.57
C GLU A 59 -22.72 -31.83 8.77
N ILE A 60 -23.09 -31.03 9.77
CA ILE A 60 -24.50 -30.69 10.01
C ILE A 60 -25.07 -29.83 8.89
N THR A 61 -26.37 -29.95 8.64
CA THR A 61 -27.12 -29.07 7.73
C THR A 61 -28.00 -28.12 8.54
N MET A 62 -27.74 -26.82 8.41
CA MET A 62 -28.52 -25.74 9.01
C MET A 62 -28.94 -24.74 7.93
N VAL A 63 -30.23 -24.70 7.64
CA VAL A 63 -30.83 -23.70 6.74
C VAL A 63 -31.85 -22.88 7.52
N CYS A 64 -31.61 -21.58 7.64
CA CYS A 64 -32.44 -20.65 8.42
C CYS A 64 -32.77 -21.12 9.86
N PRO A 65 -31.80 -21.60 10.67
CA PRO A 65 -32.08 -21.87 12.08
C PRO A 65 -32.32 -20.57 12.85
N GLY A 66 -33.16 -20.60 13.87
CA GLY A 66 -33.29 -19.51 14.84
C GLY A 66 -32.19 -19.61 15.90
N MET A 67 -31.20 -18.71 15.87
CA MET A 67 -30.05 -18.75 16.78
C MET A 67 -29.83 -17.40 17.46
N GLU A 68 -30.45 -17.22 18.63
CA GLU A 68 -30.17 -16.10 19.52
C GLU A 68 -29.59 -16.63 20.83
N ARG A 69 -28.47 -16.04 21.29
CA ARG A 69 -27.82 -16.42 22.56
C ARG A 69 -27.49 -17.92 22.67
N THR A 70 -27.21 -18.59 21.54
CA THR A 70 -26.76 -19.98 21.53
C THR A 70 -25.29 -20.05 21.90
N ASP A 71 -24.92 -21.02 22.75
CA ASP A 71 -23.54 -21.24 23.20
C ASP A 71 -22.93 -22.42 22.44
N LEU A 72 -21.99 -22.14 21.55
CA LEU A 72 -21.28 -23.10 20.68
C LEU A 72 -19.79 -23.15 21.00
N ARG A 73 -19.37 -22.75 22.22
CA ARG A 73 -17.95 -22.77 22.59
C ARG A 73 -17.36 -24.16 22.43
N GLY A 74 -16.24 -24.25 21.70
CA GLY A 74 -15.57 -25.52 21.41
C GLY A 74 -16.37 -26.51 20.53
N ALA A 75 -17.56 -26.13 20.04
CA ALA A 75 -18.37 -27.03 19.21
C ALA A 75 -17.68 -27.31 17.87
N ASN A 76 -17.86 -28.53 17.37
CA ASN A 76 -17.29 -28.94 16.08
C ASN A 76 -18.32 -28.81 14.96
N LEU A 77 -18.24 -27.76 14.15
CA LEU A 77 -19.05 -27.52 12.95
C LEU A 77 -18.25 -27.79 11.66
N GLU A 78 -17.20 -28.60 11.72
CA GLU A 78 -16.37 -28.88 10.56
C GLU A 78 -17.20 -29.41 9.40
N SER A 79 -16.95 -28.87 8.20
CA SER A 79 -17.67 -29.27 6.97
C SER A 79 -19.19 -29.12 7.03
N ALA A 80 -19.72 -28.31 7.96
CA ALA A 80 -21.15 -28.02 8.01
C ALA A 80 -21.62 -27.18 6.80
N TYR A 81 -22.91 -27.27 6.53
CA TYR A 81 -23.63 -26.44 5.57
C TYR A 81 -24.53 -25.47 6.34
N VAL A 82 -24.20 -24.18 6.34
CA VAL A 82 -24.84 -23.15 7.17
C VAL A 82 -25.38 -22.01 6.31
N HIS A 83 -26.48 -22.26 5.60
CA HIS A 83 -27.04 -21.32 4.64
C HIS A 83 -28.10 -20.41 5.28
N ALA A 84 -28.05 -19.10 4.97
CA ALA A 84 -29.00 -18.11 5.45
C ALA A 84 -29.21 -18.15 6.99
N LEU A 85 -28.14 -18.41 7.73
CA LEU A 85 -28.15 -18.48 9.18
C LEU A 85 -28.12 -17.06 9.77
N ALA A 86 -28.95 -16.77 10.77
CA ALA A 86 -28.94 -15.50 11.48
C ALA A 86 -28.54 -15.75 12.94
N ALA A 87 -27.25 -15.66 13.23
CA ALA A 87 -26.71 -15.78 14.58
C ALA A 87 -26.65 -14.41 15.25
N GLN A 88 -27.42 -14.24 16.32
CA GLN A 88 -27.45 -13.01 17.10
C GLN A 88 -26.95 -13.27 18.51
N THR A 89 -25.91 -12.54 18.94
CA THR A 89 -25.34 -12.63 20.29
C THR A 89 -24.97 -14.05 20.72
N CYS A 90 -24.58 -14.90 19.75
CA CYS A 90 -24.13 -16.26 20.00
C CYS A 90 -22.65 -16.29 20.38
N ASN A 91 -22.22 -17.38 21.02
CA ASN A 91 -20.81 -17.59 21.36
C ASN A 91 -20.24 -18.77 20.57
N PHE A 92 -19.27 -18.50 19.70
CA PHE A 92 -18.51 -19.46 18.89
C PHE A 92 -17.02 -19.49 19.29
N ASP A 93 -16.67 -19.05 20.52
CA ASP A 93 -15.28 -19.05 20.95
C ASP A 93 -14.69 -20.47 20.84
N ASP A 94 -13.52 -20.58 20.23
CA ASP A 94 -12.80 -21.82 19.94
C ASP A 94 -13.58 -22.87 19.11
N ALA A 95 -14.74 -22.51 18.55
CA ALA A 95 -15.52 -23.43 17.72
C ALA A 95 -14.79 -23.77 16.42
N ASN A 96 -14.93 -25.00 15.96
CA ASN A 96 -14.35 -25.45 14.71
C ASN A 96 -15.34 -25.31 13.56
N LEU A 97 -15.26 -24.23 12.79
CA LEU A 97 -16.00 -24.00 11.55
C LEU A 97 -15.08 -24.19 10.33
N SER A 98 -14.02 -24.99 10.47
CA SER A 98 -13.11 -25.26 9.35
C SER A 98 -13.85 -25.97 8.22
N ARG A 99 -13.49 -25.64 6.98
CA ARG A 99 -14.04 -26.29 5.78
C ARG A 99 -15.57 -26.20 5.65
N LEU A 100 -16.22 -25.20 6.27
CA LEU A 100 -17.65 -24.94 6.02
C LEU A 100 -17.92 -24.98 4.52
N ARG A 101 -18.93 -25.76 4.14
CA ARG A 101 -19.23 -26.04 2.72
C ARG A 101 -19.94 -24.86 2.06
N ASP A 102 -20.73 -24.13 2.83
CA ASP A 102 -21.50 -22.96 2.39
C ASP A 102 -21.91 -22.14 3.62
N ALA A 103 -21.65 -20.83 3.60
CA ALA A 103 -22.16 -19.86 4.55
C ALA A 103 -22.84 -18.65 3.86
N THR A 104 -23.29 -18.83 2.63
CA THR A 104 -23.90 -17.78 1.82
C THR A 104 -25.18 -17.27 2.50
N GLY A 105 -25.30 -15.94 2.56
CA GLY A 105 -26.45 -15.27 3.19
C GLY A 105 -26.44 -15.35 4.71
N THR A 106 -25.38 -15.88 5.33
CA THR A 106 -25.27 -15.95 6.78
C THR A 106 -24.87 -14.60 7.37
N LEU A 107 -25.55 -14.24 8.46
CA LEU A 107 -25.33 -13.04 9.24
C LEU A 107 -24.91 -13.42 10.66
N PHE A 108 -23.70 -13.02 11.03
CA PHE A 108 -23.23 -12.99 12.40
C PHE A 108 -23.37 -11.57 12.95
N HIS A 109 -24.16 -11.42 14.01
CA HIS A 109 -24.43 -10.13 14.63
C HIS A 109 -24.15 -10.19 16.13
N GLY A 110 -23.21 -9.39 16.62
CA GLY A 110 -22.90 -9.32 18.06
C GLY A 110 -22.29 -10.62 18.62
N CYS A 111 -21.72 -11.48 17.78
CA CYS A 111 -21.22 -12.79 18.20
C CYS A 111 -19.80 -12.72 18.76
N SER A 112 -19.53 -13.51 19.81
CA SER A 112 -18.16 -13.80 20.23
C SER A 112 -17.64 -14.96 19.37
N MET A 113 -16.50 -14.79 18.73
CA MET A 113 -15.88 -15.79 17.84
C MET A 113 -14.37 -15.83 18.06
N ARG A 114 -13.92 -15.64 19.32
CA ARG A 114 -12.49 -15.59 19.65
C ARG A 114 -11.86 -16.95 19.43
N GLY A 115 -10.71 -16.98 18.77
CA GLY A 115 -10.01 -18.25 18.47
C GLY A 115 -10.77 -19.19 17.52
N VAL A 116 -11.86 -18.73 16.89
CA VAL A 116 -12.67 -19.55 15.97
C VAL A 116 -11.81 -20.09 14.83
N GLN A 117 -12.03 -21.35 14.45
CA GLN A 117 -11.33 -21.96 13.33
C GLN A 117 -12.24 -21.89 12.09
N LEU A 118 -11.78 -21.21 11.05
CA LEU A 118 -12.47 -20.98 9.77
C LEU A 118 -11.57 -21.33 8.59
N SER A 119 -10.51 -22.11 8.82
CA SER A 119 -9.56 -22.49 7.79
C SER A 119 -10.28 -23.18 6.63
N SER A 120 -10.03 -22.69 5.41
CA SER A 120 -10.66 -23.17 4.16
C SER A 120 -12.20 -23.14 4.15
N ALA A 121 -12.83 -22.34 5.02
CA ALA A 121 -14.28 -22.17 5.03
C ALA A 121 -14.78 -21.41 3.79
N GLN A 122 -15.92 -21.83 3.25
CA GLN A 122 -16.64 -21.10 2.19
C GLN A 122 -17.56 -20.06 2.81
N LEU A 123 -17.06 -18.83 2.98
CA LEU A 123 -17.75 -17.73 3.64
C LEU A 123 -18.34 -16.72 2.66
N ALA A 124 -18.25 -16.95 1.35
CA ALA A 124 -18.62 -15.97 0.33
C ALA A 124 -20.00 -15.33 0.56
N GLY A 125 -20.04 -14.00 0.52
CA GLY A 125 -21.25 -13.20 0.72
C GLY A 125 -21.82 -13.20 2.15
N SER A 126 -21.11 -13.76 3.14
CA SER A 126 -21.51 -13.67 4.54
C SER A 126 -21.25 -12.27 5.12
N SER A 127 -21.92 -11.96 6.23
CA SER A 127 -21.81 -10.67 6.92
C SER A 127 -21.48 -10.88 8.40
N PHE A 128 -20.47 -10.14 8.85
CA PHE A 128 -20.05 -10.03 10.24
C PHE A 128 -20.27 -8.60 10.70
N TYR A 129 -21.12 -8.41 11.69
CA TYR A 129 -21.40 -7.10 12.27
C TYR A 129 -21.23 -7.17 13.78
N GLN A 130 -20.40 -6.28 14.34
CA GLN A 130 -20.15 -6.22 15.79
C GLN A 130 -19.70 -7.54 16.40
N CYS A 131 -18.90 -8.31 15.65
CA CYS A 131 -18.37 -9.60 16.10
C CYS A 131 -16.93 -9.45 16.61
N ASP A 132 -16.55 -10.32 17.53
CA ASP A 132 -15.16 -10.44 17.98
C ASP A 132 -14.54 -11.70 17.39
N LEU A 133 -13.73 -11.56 16.35
CA LEU A 133 -12.95 -12.62 15.69
C LEU A 133 -11.47 -12.59 16.12
N SER A 134 -11.15 -12.04 17.29
CA SER A 134 -9.77 -11.95 17.75
C SER A 134 -9.12 -13.33 17.87
N GLY A 135 -7.92 -13.50 17.31
CA GLY A 135 -7.22 -14.77 17.20
C GLY A 135 -7.87 -15.79 16.27
N GLY A 136 -8.89 -15.39 15.50
CA GLY A 136 -9.57 -16.26 14.54
C GLY A 136 -8.64 -16.76 13.44
N ARG A 137 -8.82 -18.01 13.02
CA ARG A 137 -7.98 -18.66 11.99
C ARG A 137 -8.77 -18.83 10.70
N LEU A 138 -8.58 -17.92 9.76
CA LEU A 138 -9.25 -17.85 8.46
C LEU A 138 -8.32 -18.23 7.30
N SER A 139 -7.29 -19.03 7.56
CA SER A 139 -6.27 -19.38 6.57
C SER A 139 -6.90 -20.10 5.36
N GLY A 140 -6.69 -19.58 4.15
CA GLY A 140 -7.27 -20.13 2.93
C GLY A 140 -8.80 -20.04 2.84
N ALA A 141 -9.46 -19.28 3.71
CA ALA A 141 -10.91 -19.11 3.66
C ALA A 141 -11.32 -18.30 2.43
N ASN A 142 -12.50 -18.61 1.88
CA ASN A 142 -13.09 -17.83 0.81
C ASN A 142 -13.99 -16.74 1.40
N LEU A 143 -13.50 -15.51 1.42
CA LEU A 143 -14.17 -14.32 1.95
C LEU A 143 -14.73 -13.43 0.82
N GLN A 144 -14.92 -13.96 -0.38
CA GLN A 144 -15.39 -13.19 -1.52
C GLN A 144 -16.71 -12.46 -1.20
N GLY A 145 -16.74 -11.15 -1.41
CA GLY A 145 -17.92 -10.31 -1.21
C GLY A 145 -18.43 -10.24 0.24
N CYS A 146 -17.64 -10.71 1.21
CA CYS A 146 -18.03 -10.60 2.61
C CYS A 146 -18.04 -9.15 3.09
N LEU A 147 -18.87 -8.89 4.09
CA LEU A 147 -18.91 -7.60 4.79
C LEU A 147 -18.49 -7.82 6.24
N ILE A 148 -17.41 -7.17 6.66
CA ILE A 148 -16.92 -7.18 8.04
C ILE A 148 -16.98 -5.75 8.54
N ASN A 149 -17.90 -5.48 9.47
CA ASN A 149 -18.17 -4.12 9.92
C ASN A 149 -18.24 -4.04 11.45
N GLU A 150 -17.56 -3.05 12.02
CA GLU A 150 -17.52 -2.82 13.48
C GLU A 150 -17.04 -4.07 14.25
N CYS A 151 -16.12 -4.85 13.67
CA CYS A 151 -15.61 -6.08 14.24
C CYS A 151 -14.19 -5.94 14.82
N LEU A 152 -13.81 -6.89 15.67
CA LEU A 152 -12.43 -7.07 16.13
C LEU A 152 -11.83 -8.26 15.38
N LEU A 153 -10.68 -8.05 14.72
CA LEU A 153 -9.87 -9.07 14.05
C LEU A 153 -8.43 -9.03 14.58
N ILE A 154 -8.28 -8.70 15.87
CA ILE A 154 -6.97 -8.58 16.51
C ILE A 154 -6.28 -9.95 16.47
N GLU A 155 -5.06 -10.02 15.95
CA GLU A 155 -4.30 -11.27 15.78
C GLU A 155 -5.01 -12.32 14.90
N ALA A 156 -5.99 -11.92 14.08
CA ALA A 156 -6.65 -12.85 13.17
C ALA A 156 -5.74 -13.22 12.00
N SER A 157 -5.77 -14.49 11.60
CA SER A 157 -4.98 -15.02 10.49
C SER A 157 -5.84 -15.20 9.25
N LEU A 158 -5.72 -14.32 8.28
CA LEU A 158 -6.31 -14.39 6.94
C LEU A 158 -5.27 -14.84 5.88
N GLU A 159 -4.23 -15.56 6.31
CA GLU A 159 -3.16 -16.01 5.43
C GLU A 159 -3.70 -16.85 4.27
N GLN A 160 -3.27 -16.56 3.04
CA GLN A 160 -3.72 -17.23 1.81
C GLN A 160 -5.24 -17.18 1.55
N ALA A 161 -5.99 -16.33 2.26
CA ALA A 161 -7.43 -16.21 2.05
C ALA A 161 -7.76 -15.56 0.70
N LEU A 162 -8.96 -15.84 0.19
CA LEU A 162 -9.51 -15.25 -1.03
C LEU A 162 -10.38 -14.04 -0.66
N LEU A 163 -9.96 -12.84 -1.05
CA LEU A 163 -10.45 -11.55 -0.55
C LEU A 163 -11.15 -10.71 -1.63
N ASP A 164 -11.57 -11.33 -2.74
CA ASP A 164 -12.25 -10.64 -3.84
C ASP A 164 -13.47 -9.86 -3.35
N GLN A 165 -13.45 -8.54 -3.52
CA GLN A 165 -14.54 -7.64 -3.10
C GLN A 165 -14.88 -7.71 -1.60
N LEU A 166 -13.97 -8.21 -0.75
CA LEU A 166 -14.13 -8.13 0.70
C LEU A 166 -14.12 -6.67 1.15
N SER A 167 -15.04 -6.32 2.05
CA SER A 167 -15.08 -5.00 2.69
C SER A 167 -14.91 -5.13 4.19
N ILE A 168 -13.86 -4.49 4.73
CA ILE A 168 -13.61 -4.36 6.17
C ILE A 168 -13.72 -2.88 6.54
N VAL A 169 -14.73 -2.55 7.35
CA VAL A 169 -15.08 -1.17 7.69
C VAL A 169 -15.15 -1.02 9.20
N LYS A 170 -14.60 0.09 9.75
CA LYS A 170 -14.66 0.41 11.19
C LYS A 170 -14.24 -0.75 12.10
N SER A 171 -13.29 -1.55 11.66
CA SER A 171 -12.86 -2.75 12.36
C SER A 171 -11.40 -2.64 12.78
N ASP A 172 -11.01 -3.42 13.78
CA ASP A 172 -9.63 -3.49 14.26
C ASP A 172 -8.90 -4.68 13.63
N LEU A 173 -7.83 -4.42 12.89
CA LEU A 173 -6.95 -5.40 12.25
C LEU A 173 -5.56 -5.44 12.89
N SER A 174 -5.43 -4.98 14.13
CA SER A 174 -4.13 -4.95 14.82
C SER A 174 -3.55 -6.36 14.95
N ALA A 175 -2.29 -6.53 14.52
CA ALA A 175 -1.57 -7.79 14.43
C ALA A 175 -2.23 -8.86 13.55
N ALA A 176 -3.21 -8.49 12.72
CA ALA A 176 -3.79 -9.41 11.75
C ALA A 176 -2.78 -9.75 10.64
N SER A 177 -2.92 -10.94 10.06
CA SER A 177 -2.09 -11.41 8.96
C SER A 177 -2.92 -11.64 7.71
N LEU A 178 -2.56 -10.99 6.62
CA LEU A 178 -3.08 -11.22 5.27
C LEU A 178 -1.95 -11.73 4.36
N GLU A 179 -0.93 -12.37 4.95
CA GLU A 179 0.24 -12.86 4.22
C GLU A 179 -0.17 -13.86 3.12
N GLY A 180 0.30 -13.62 1.90
CA GLY A 180 -0.05 -14.43 0.73
C GLY A 180 -1.54 -14.44 0.36
N ALA A 181 -2.38 -13.60 0.99
CA ALA A 181 -3.78 -13.49 0.63
C ALA A 181 -3.92 -12.91 -0.78
N SER A 182 -5.02 -13.25 -1.45
CA SER A 182 -5.24 -12.83 -2.84
C SER A 182 -6.68 -12.40 -3.08
N GLY A 183 -6.89 -11.40 -3.92
CA GLY A 183 -8.23 -10.99 -4.33
C GLY A 183 -8.27 -9.57 -4.86
N GLN A 184 -9.17 -9.31 -5.80
CA GLN A 184 -9.31 -7.98 -6.38
C GLN A 184 -10.28 -7.10 -5.59
N GLY A 185 -9.92 -5.83 -5.41
CA GLY A 185 -10.85 -4.83 -4.88
C GLY A 185 -11.15 -4.96 -3.39
N LEU A 186 -10.25 -5.58 -2.60
CA LEU A 186 -10.28 -5.52 -1.14
C LEU A 186 -10.39 -4.06 -0.69
N CYS A 187 -11.30 -3.80 0.24
CA CYS A 187 -11.58 -2.47 0.75
C CYS A 187 -11.38 -2.43 2.26
N LEU A 188 -10.39 -1.67 2.73
CA LEU A 188 -10.15 -1.41 4.15
C LEU A 188 -10.44 0.07 4.42
N GLN A 189 -11.52 0.36 5.16
CA GLN A 189 -11.95 1.73 5.37
C GLN A 189 -12.18 2.04 6.84
N ARG A 190 -11.69 3.21 7.27
CA ARG A 190 -11.95 3.77 8.61
C ARG A 190 -11.61 2.78 9.72
N LEU A 191 -10.52 2.02 9.56
CA LEU A 191 -10.12 1.01 10.55
C LEU A 191 -9.95 1.68 11.93
N THR A 192 -10.41 1.00 12.97
CA THR A 192 -10.29 1.48 14.36
C THR A 192 -8.93 1.17 14.95
N GLY A 193 -8.25 0.14 14.42
CA GLY A 193 -6.88 -0.22 14.72
C GLY A 193 -6.29 -1.02 13.57
N ALA A 194 -5.00 -0.82 13.29
CA ALA A 194 -4.27 -1.56 12.27
C ALA A 194 -2.78 -1.62 12.61
N ARG A 195 -2.41 -1.75 13.88
CA ARG A 195 -0.99 -1.83 14.26
C ARG A 195 -0.40 -3.17 13.81
N ALA A 196 0.83 -3.21 13.32
CA ALA A 196 1.53 -4.45 12.98
C ALA A 196 0.77 -5.36 11.99
N LEU A 197 0.08 -4.76 11.01
CA LEU A 197 -0.60 -5.51 9.95
C LEU A 197 0.44 -6.16 9.02
N ARG A 198 0.28 -7.47 8.77
CA ARG A 198 1.15 -8.23 7.84
C ARG A 198 0.44 -8.44 6.51
N LEU A 199 1.10 -8.04 5.42
CA LEU A 199 0.61 -8.05 4.04
C LEU A 199 1.67 -8.63 3.08
N ASP A 200 2.71 -9.27 3.62
CA ASP A 200 3.82 -9.80 2.84
C ASP A 200 3.33 -10.80 1.77
N ALA A 201 3.89 -10.69 0.57
CA ALA A 201 3.52 -11.49 -0.60
C ALA A 201 2.01 -11.49 -0.98
N ALA A 202 1.20 -10.58 -0.43
CA ALA A 202 -0.22 -10.50 -0.76
C ALA A 202 -0.44 -9.99 -2.19
N VAL A 203 -1.41 -10.56 -2.90
CA VAL A 203 -1.78 -10.20 -4.27
C VAL A 203 -3.14 -9.51 -4.26
N LEU A 204 -3.13 -8.19 -4.10
CA LEU A 204 -4.32 -7.37 -3.82
C LEU A 204 -4.48 -6.25 -4.86
N PRO A 205 -4.66 -6.56 -6.16
CA PRO A 205 -4.87 -5.54 -7.17
C PRO A 205 -6.14 -4.72 -6.87
N ARG A 206 -6.07 -3.42 -7.12
CA ARG A 206 -7.14 -2.46 -6.81
C ARG A 206 -7.52 -2.42 -5.33
N LEU A 207 -6.59 -2.76 -4.43
CA LEU A 207 -6.74 -2.53 -2.99
C LEU A 207 -7.14 -1.07 -2.74
N ARG A 208 -8.14 -0.86 -1.88
CA ARG A 208 -8.55 0.47 -1.43
C ARG A 208 -8.29 0.61 0.05
N LEU A 209 -7.43 1.54 0.41
CA LEU A 209 -7.19 1.98 1.77
C LEU A 209 -7.71 3.41 1.90
N ASP A 210 -8.64 3.62 2.82
CA ASP A 210 -9.26 4.93 3.04
C ASP A 210 -9.39 5.22 4.54
N GLN A 211 -8.82 6.34 4.98
CA GLN A 211 -8.84 6.76 6.39
C GLN A 211 -8.28 5.69 7.32
N VAL A 212 -7.10 5.14 6.97
CA VAL A 212 -6.42 4.08 7.72
C VAL A 212 -5.22 4.64 8.45
N ARG A 213 -5.11 4.33 9.76
CA ARG A 213 -3.95 4.66 10.58
C ARG A 213 -3.35 3.40 11.17
N GLY A 214 -2.03 3.28 11.10
CA GLY A 214 -1.30 2.16 11.66
C GLY A 214 0.19 2.47 11.80
N ASP A 215 0.94 1.50 12.29
CA ASP A 215 2.38 1.52 12.39
C ASP A 215 2.91 0.09 12.30
N SER A 216 4.20 -0.05 12.00
CA SER A 216 4.89 -1.35 11.99
C SER A 216 4.34 -2.35 10.97
N TRP A 217 3.82 -1.88 9.83
CA TRP A 217 3.31 -2.74 8.77
C TRP A 217 4.44 -3.42 8.01
N THR A 218 4.24 -4.69 7.68
CA THR A 218 5.09 -5.44 6.76
C THR A 218 4.29 -5.79 5.51
N ALA A 219 4.83 -5.45 4.34
CA ALA A 219 4.20 -5.65 3.04
C ALA A 219 5.27 -5.91 1.97
N ASP A 220 6.31 -6.66 2.33
CA ASP A 220 7.38 -7.02 1.40
C ASP A 220 6.82 -7.84 0.25
N SER A 221 7.29 -7.55 -0.97
CA SER A 221 6.91 -8.27 -2.18
C SER A 221 5.40 -8.31 -2.44
N MET A 222 4.61 -7.37 -1.90
CA MET A 222 3.17 -7.32 -2.17
C MET A 222 2.90 -6.85 -3.60
N HIS A 223 1.81 -7.34 -4.20
CA HIS A 223 1.36 -6.92 -5.53
C HIS A 223 0.02 -6.18 -5.45
N VAL A 224 0.06 -4.85 -5.56
CA VAL A 224 -1.10 -3.95 -5.37
C VAL A 224 -1.31 -3.02 -6.56
N ILE A 225 -1.23 -3.58 -7.77
CA ILE A 225 -1.40 -2.84 -9.01
C ILE A 225 -2.75 -2.11 -9.02
N GLY A 226 -2.73 -0.81 -9.28
CA GLY A 226 -3.93 0.02 -9.36
C GLY A 226 -4.61 0.28 -8.02
N ALA A 227 -3.92 0.08 -6.90
CA ALA A 227 -4.45 0.40 -5.58
C ALA A 227 -4.64 1.91 -5.37
N ASP A 228 -5.61 2.25 -4.53
CA ASP A 228 -5.90 3.62 -4.09
C ASP A 228 -5.63 3.72 -2.58
N PHE A 229 -4.68 4.57 -2.24
CA PHE A 229 -4.35 4.97 -0.87
C PHE A 229 -4.80 6.41 -0.69
N SER A 230 -5.82 6.61 0.13
CA SER A 230 -6.37 7.93 0.44
C SER A 230 -6.44 8.13 1.95
N ASP A 231 -5.85 9.22 2.45
CA ASP A 231 -5.79 9.52 3.89
C ASP A 231 -5.19 8.39 4.75
N VAL A 232 -4.13 7.76 4.24
CA VAL A 232 -3.42 6.67 4.93
C VAL A 232 -2.25 7.22 5.72
N THR A 233 -2.15 6.86 7.00
CA THR A 233 -0.99 7.18 7.86
C THR A 233 -0.35 5.90 8.37
N VAL A 234 0.80 5.52 7.83
CA VAL A 234 1.57 4.35 8.26
C VAL A 234 3.06 4.68 8.23
N LEU A 235 3.64 4.96 9.39
CA LEU A 235 5.05 5.33 9.51
C LEU A 235 5.93 4.07 9.43
N GLY A 236 7.04 4.16 8.69
CA GLY A 236 8.02 3.08 8.60
C GLY A 236 7.51 1.80 7.92
N ILE A 237 6.49 1.90 7.07
CA ILE A 237 5.96 0.72 6.36
C ILE A 237 7.04 0.08 5.49
N ASN A 238 7.13 -1.25 5.53
CA ASN A 238 7.98 -2.01 4.62
C ASN A 238 7.23 -2.39 3.34
N LEU A 239 7.56 -1.75 2.23
CA LEU A 239 7.08 -2.02 0.87
C LEU A 239 8.26 -2.42 -0.06
N ASP A 240 9.34 -2.96 0.49
CA ASP A 240 10.46 -3.46 -0.30
C ASP A 240 9.96 -4.51 -1.31
N ASN A 241 10.50 -4.46 -2.54
CA ASN A 241 10.13 -5.35 -3.64
C ASN A 241 8.65 -5.31 -4.08
N ALA A 242 7.84 -4.39 -3.55
CA ALA A 242 6.42 -4.33 -3.86
C ALA A 242 6.15 -3.84 -5.30
N ASP A 243 5.10 -4.36 -5.91
CA ASP A 243 4.54 -3.83 -7.15
C ASP A 243 3.41 -2.84 -6.86
N LEU A 244 3.74 -1.57 -6.95
CA LEU A 244 2.90 -0.40 -6.73
C LEU A 244 2.56 0.29 -8.07
N SER A 245 2.60 -0.45 -9.18
CA SER A 245 2.29 0.08 -10.51
C SER A 245 0.86 0.62 -10.58
N ASN A 246 0.68 1.77 -11.23
CA ASN A 246 -0.63 2.44 -11.41
C ASN A 246 -1.34 2.80 -10.09
N THR A 247 -0.64 2.81 -8.96
CA THR A 247 -1.24 3.19 -7.67
C THR A 247 -1.52 4.69 -7.60
N THR A 248 -2.50 5.09 -6.79
CA THR A 248 -2.74 6.49 -6.47
C THR A 248 -2.67 6.72 -4.97
N TRP A 249 -1.89 7.71 -4.57
CA TRP A 249 -1.60 8.07 -3.20
C TRP A 249 -2.05 9.51 -3.02
N ARG A 250 -3.01 9.74 -2.13
CA ARG A 250 -3.55 11.07 -1.84
C ARG A 250 -3.51 11.30 -0.34
N THR A 251 -3.00 12.47 0.06
CA THR A 251 -3.04 12.91 1.47
C THR A 251 -2.46 11.88 2.45
N CYS A 252 -1.49 11.08 1.99
CA CYS A 252 -0.88 10.02 2.77
C CYS A 252 0.32 10.53 3.58
N VAL A 253 0.55 9.93 4.74
CA VAL A 253 1.73 10.16 5.58
C VAL A 253 2.43 8.82 5.78
N LEU A 254 3.52 8.63 5.04
CA LEU A 254 4.31 7.40 5.00
C LEU A 254 5.80 7.74 5.19
N SER A 255 6.09 8.56 6.20
CA SER A 255 7.48 8.90 6.55
C SER A 255 8.27 7.65 6.91
N ASP A 256 9.53 7.63 6.53
CA ASP A 256 10.48 6.52 6.73
C ASP A 256 10.04 5.19 6.08
N ALA A 257 9.11 5.24 5.11
CA ALA A 257 8.72 4.05 4.37
C ALA A 257 9.89 3.49 3.55
N ARG A 258 9.95 2.17 3.44
CA ARG A 258 10.94 1.46 2.62
C ARG A 258 10.28 0.92 1.35
N LEU A 259 10.86 1.23 0.21
CA LEU A 259 10.45 0.89 -1.16
C LEU A 259 11.66 0.43 -1.98
N ARG A 260 12.63 -0.24 -1.36
CA ARG A 260 13.84 -0.69 -2.05
C ARG A 260 13.45 -1.67 -3.15
N SER A 261 13.97 -1.44 -4.35
CA SER A 261 13.64 -2.24 -5.55
C SER A 261 12.14 -2.36 -5.86
N ALA A 262 11.29 -1.49 -5.29
CA ALA A 262 9.86 -1.48 -5.56
C ALA A 262 9.57 -0.92 -6.97
N THR A 263 8.41 -1.27 -7.53
CA THR A 263 7.95 -0.74 -8.81
C THR A 263 6.83 0.27 -8.60
N LEU A 264 7.02 1.50 -9.06
CA LEU A 264 6.14 2.66 -8.97
C LEU A 264 5.71 3.16 -10.36
N SER A 265 5.77 2.30 -11.38
CA SER A 265 5.47 2.71 -12.76
C SER A 265 4.04 3.21 -12.91
N ASN A 266 3.88 4.40 -13.47
CA ASN A 266 2.61 5.13 -13.60
C ASN A 266 1.91 5.45 -12.28
N ALA A 267 2.60 5.35 -11.13
CA ALA A 267 2.02 5.73 -9.86
C ALA A 267 1.83 7.26 -9.78
N LYS A 268 0.86 7.69 -8.96
CA LYS A 268 0.52 9.09 -8.72
C LYS A 268 0.56 9.37 -7.24
N ILE A 269 1.39 10.31 -6.82
CA ILE A 269 1.58 10.73 -5.44
C ILE A 269 1.21 12.20 -5.34
N VAL A 270 0.16 12.52 -4.58
CA VAL A 270 -0.40 13.87 -4.51
C VAL A 270 -0.61 14.28 -3.06
N SER A 271 -0.06 15.43 -2.68
CA SER A 271 -0.22 16.01 -1.34
C SER A 271 0.20 15.05 -0.21
N CYS A 272 1.28 14.28 -0.42
CA CYS A 272 1.74 13.26 0.52
C CYS A 272 2.99 13.70 1.29
N SER A 273 3.19 13.14 2.49
CA SER A 273 4.43 13.24 3.26
C SER A 273 5.16 11.90 3.25
N LEU A 274 6.31 11.88 2.58
CA LEU A 274 7.21 10.75 2.36
C LEU A 274 8.63 11.12 2.82
N ARG A 275 8.76 11.86 3.92
CA ARG A 275 10.06 12.26 4.47
C ARG A 275 10.90 11.03 4.83
N GLY A 276 12.18 11.07 4.52
CA GLY A 276 13.10 9.96 4.83
C GLY A 276 12.78 8.66 4.09
N LEU A 277 12.04 8.73 2.98
CA LEU A 277 11.72 7.55 2.15
C LEU A 277 13.00 6.85 1.71
N ASP A 278 13.01 5.53 1.76
CA ASP A 278 14.07 4.72 1.16
C ASP A 278 13.54 4.01 -0.08
N ALA A 279 13.79 4.56 -1.26
CA ALA A 279 13.44 4.01 -2.56
C ALA A 279 14.69 3.68 -3.40
N GLU A 280 15.77 3.22 -2.75
CA GLU A 280 17.00 2.82 -3.43
C GLU A 280 16.71 1.71 -4.46
N GLY A 281 17.19 1.92 -5.69
CA GLY A 281 17.02 0.97 -6.80
C GLY A 281 15.58 0.78 -7.28
N ALA A 282 14.62 1.59 -6.81
CA ALA A 282 13.23 1.48 -7.26
C ALA A 282 13.07 1.79 -8.75
N HIS A 283 12.00 1.25 -9.36
CA HIS A 283 11.65 1.47 -10.76
C HIS A 283 10.40 2.36 -10.86
N ALA A 284 10.50 3.50 -11.55
CA ALA A 284 9.53 4.59 -11.51
C ALA A 284 9.30 5.19 -12.91
N GLU A 285 8.98 4.36 -13.91
CA GLU A 285 8.63 4.88 -15.23
C GLU A 285 7.31 5.67 -15.19
N ASN A 286 7.33 6.92 -15.68
CA ASN A 286 6.18 7.81 -15.68
C ASN A 286 5.54 8.02 -14.28
N LEU A 287 6.37 8.11 -13.24
CA LEU A 287 5.95 8.46 -11.88
C LEU A 287 5.57 9.95 -11.78
N HIS A 288 4.40 10.25 -11.20
CA HIS A 288 3.90 11.62 -11.01
C HIS A 288 3.84 11.94 -9.51
N ILE A 289 4.57 12.96 -9.09
CA ILE A 289 4.62 13.45 -7.72
C ILE A 289 4.24 14.94 -7.72
N VAL A 290 3.23 15.31 -6.96
CA VAL A 290 2.71 16.69 -6.91
C VAL A 290 2.49 17.12 -5.46
N GLU A 291 2.90 18.34 -5.13
CA GLU A 291 2.63 18.99 -3.83
C GLU A 291 3.02 18.14 -2.62
N SER A 292 4.12 17.38 -2.73
CA SER A 292 4.51 16.36 -1.74
C SER A 292 5.86 16.66 -1.10
N ASP A 293 6.13 16.02 0.03
CA ASP A 293 7.38 16.19 0.78
C ASP A 293 8.18 14.88 0.79
N LEU A 294 9.33 14.89 0.12
CA LEU A 294 10.30 13.79 0.06
C LEU A 294 11.63 14.18 0.73
N SER A 295 11.66 15.21 1.58
CA SER A 295 12.93 15.67 2.18
C SER A 295 13.72 14.55 2.88
N GLY A 296 15.04 14.54 2.65
CA GLY A 296 15.97 13.55 3.20
C GLY A 296 15.81 12.12 2.67
N SER A 297 15.08 11.92 1.56
CA SER A 297 14.84 10.57 1.03
C SER A 297 16.06 10.00 0.29
N ALA A 298 16.27 8.69 0.42
CA ALA A 298 17.24 7.91 -0.33
C ALA A 298 16.60 7.35 -1.60
N MET A 299 17.04 7.82 -2.77
CA MET A 299 16.56 7.43 -4.10
C MET A 299 17.74 7.13 -5.04
N ALA A 300 18.86 6.68 -4.48
CA ALA A 300 20.04 6.33 -5.25
C ALA A 300 19.71 5.19 -6.22
N GLY A 301 20.17 5.31 -7.47
CA GLY A 301 19.91 4.34 -8.52
C GLY A 301 18.45 4.23 -8.95
N LEU A 302 17.56 5.16 -8.54
CA LEU A 302 16.17 5.19 -9.01
C LEU A 302 16.14 5.14 -10.55
N THR A 303 15.47 4.15 -11.11
CA THR A 303 15.38 3.98 -12.57
C THR A 303 14.01 4.38 -13.07
N GLY A 304 13.94 5.04 -14.21
CA GLY A 304 12.66 5.44 -14.80
C GLY A 304 12.86 6.48 -15.88
N ARG A 305 11.82 6.74 -16.66
CA ARG A 305 11.80 7.82 -17.64
C ARG A 305 10.58 8.69 -17.37
N CYS A 306 10.66 9.96 -17.74
CA CYS A 306 9.53 10.87 -17.71
C CYS A 306 8.92 11.06 -16.30
N LEU A 307 9.76 11.08 -15.26
CA LEU A 307 9.31 11.47 -13.92
C LEU A 307 8.75 12.91 -13.95
N VAL A 308 7.60 13.12 -13.32
CA VAL A 308 7.00 14.44 -13.15
C VAL A 308 7.00 14.75 -11.66
N ALA A 309 7.81 15.72 -11.23
CA ALA A 309 7.79 16.28 -9.89
C ALA A 309 7.36 17.75 -9.97
N ARG A 310 6.22 18.08 -9.38
CA ARG A 310 5.70 19.45 -9.33
C ARG A 310 5.48 19.93 -7.90
N ASP A 311 6.04 21.07 -7.53
CA ASP A 311 5.87 21.67 -6.20
C ASP A 311 6.26 20.69 -5.07
N VAL A 312 7.35 19.95 -5.28
CA VAL A 312 7.82 18.91 -4.36
C VAL A 312 8.99 19.43 -3.54
N ASN A 313 8.98 19.12 -2.24
CA ASN A 313 10.16 19.30 -1.39
C ASN A 313 11.06 18.07 -1.46
N MET A 314 12.19 18.17 -2.17
CA MET A 314 13.23 17.14 -2.30
C MET A 314 14.57 17.63 -1.69
N GLN A 315 14.50 18.47 -0.66
CA GLN A 315 15.69 18.92 0.05
C GLN A 315 16.51 17.73 0.57
N ASP A 316 17.84 17.81 0.42
CA ASP A 316 18.80 16.84 0.93
C ASP A 316 18.53 15.38 0.47
N CYS A 317 17.82 15.20 -0.65
CA CYS A 317 17.59 13.87 -1.21
C CYS A 317 18.85 13.29 -1.85
N ASP A 318 19.06 11.98 -1.67
CA ASP A 318 20.08 11.23 -2.39
C ASP A 318 19.51 10.69 -3.71
N LEU A 319 19.89 11.28 -4.83
CA LEU A 319 19.53 10.91 -6.20
C LEU A 319 20.75 10.45 -7.01
N ARG A 320 21.80 9.96 -6.34
CA ARG A 320 23.02 9.48 -7.01
C ARG A 320 22.69 8.42 -8.04
N GLN A 321 23.26 8.54 -9.23
CA GLN A 321 23.08 7.59 -10.32
C GLN A 321 21.60 7.38 -10.74
N ALA A 322 20.67 8.24 -10.30
CA ALA A 322 19.28 8.14 -10.68
C ALA A 322 19.12 8.43 -12.18
N ASN A 323 18.26 7.66 -12.84
CA ASN A 323 17.85 7.91 -14.20
C ASN A 323 16.59 8.79 -14.21
N LEU A 324 16.80 10.07 -14.51
CA LEU A 324 15.78 11.11 -14.62
C LEU A 324 15.64 11.59 -16.07
N TYR A 325 15.83 10.68 -17.03
CA TYR A 325 15.69 10.95 -18.46
C TYR A 325 14.31 11.53 -18.77
N ARG A 326 14.27 12.71 -19.42
CA ARG A 326 13.05 13.48 -19.72
C ARG A 326 12.19 13.81 -18.50
N ALA A 327 12.80 13.90 -17.31
CA ALA A 327 12.06 14.32 -16.13
C ALA A 327 11.59 15.77 -16.26
N MET A 328 10.44 16.09 -15.67
CA MET A 328 9.93 17.44 -15.48
C MET A 328 9.89 17.72 -13.98
N ILE A 329 10.84 18.53 -13.51
CA ILE A 329 11.05 18.86 -12.11
C ILE A 329 10.89 20.37 -11.96
N THR A 330 9.69 20.81 -11.63
CA THR A 330 9.26 22.22 -11.77
C THR A 330 8.43 22.67 -10.58
N GLY A 331 8.38 23.97 -10.30
CA GLY A 331 7.42 24.50 -9.33
C GLY A 331 6.87 25.85 -9.74
N ASP A 332 5.65 26.14 -9.30
CA ASP A 332 4.93 27.39 -9.56
C ASP A 332 4.73 28.14 -8.22
N PRO A 333 5.08 29.44 -8.12
CA PRO A 333 4.84 30.21 -6.90
C PRO A 333 3.38 30.12 -6.40
N PRO A 334 3.15 30.02 -5.08
CA PRO A 334 4.14 30.07 -4.00
C PRO A 334 4.85 28.73 -3.72
N GLY A 335 4.45 27.64 -4.38
CA GLY A 335 5.09 26.33 -4.29
C GLY A 335 6.46 26.36 -4.94
N ALA A 336 7.51 26.16 -4.16
CA ALA A 336 8.86 26.06 -4.71
C ALA A 336 9.23 24.60 -4.84
N MET A 337 9.55 24.18 -6.06
CA MET A 337 10.29 22.94 -6.26
C MET A 337 11.66 23.08 -5.58
N ASN A 338 11.90 22.30 -4.53
CA ASN A 338 13.09 22.41 -3.69
C ASN A 338 13.98 21.19 -3.86
N LEU A 339 15.21 21.40 -4.32
CA LEU A 339 16.29 20.43 -4.45
C LEU A 339 17.56 20.93 -3.75
N ARG A 340 17.41 21.84 -2.78
CA ARG A 340 18.54 22.37 -2.01
C ARG A 340 19.30 21.22 -1.35
N GLY A 341 20.62 21.20 -1.51
CA GLY A 341 21.50 20.16 -0.96
C GLY A 341 21.30 18.76 -1.55
N ALA A 342 20.48 18.59 -2.59
CA ALA A 342 20.25 17.29 -3.20
C ALA A 342 21.53 16.74 -3.86
N ASN A 343 21.74 15.43 -3.73
CA ASN A 343 22.87 14.73 -4.31
C ASN A 343 22.47 14.07 -5.63
N LEU A 344 22.90 14.65 -6.75
CA LEU A 344 22.63 14.22 -8.13
C LEU A 344 23.91 13.70 -8.81
N VAL A 345 24.91 13.27 -8.03
CA VAL A 345 26.19 12.79 -8.59
C VAL A 345 25.97 11.65 -9.57
N ASN A 346 26.49 11.80 -10.79
CA ASN A 346 26.33 10.87 -11.91
C ASN A 346 24.86 10.56 -12.30
N ALA A 347 23.90 11.40 -11.91
CA ALA A 347 22.51 11.26 -12.34
C ALA A 347 22.35 11.53 -13.85
N VAL A 348 21.36 10.90 -14.47
CA VAL A 348 21.00 11.11 -15.89
C VAL A 348 19.82 12.06 -15.97
N LEU A 349 20.06 13.30 -16.37
CA LEU A 349 19.08 14.38 -16.56
C LEU A 349 18.92 14.74 -18.05
N VAL A 350 19.24 13.81 -18.94
CA VAL A 350 19.18 14.05 -20.39
C VAL A 350 17.76 14.42 -20.80
N GLN A 351 17.61 15.54 -21.50
CA GLN A 351 16.32 16.12 -21.91
C GLN A 351 15.37 16.45 -20.74
N ALA A 352 15.88 16.58 -19.52
CA ALA A 352 15.06 16.99 -18.37
C ALA A 352 14.73 18.49 -18.43
N TYR A 353 13.56 18.85 -17.90
CA TYR A 353 13.20 20.23 -17.60
C TYR A 353 13.23 20.45 -16.08
N VAL A 354 14.13 21.32 -15.64
CA VAL A 354 14.38 21.62 -14.24
C VAL A 354 14.18 23.12 -14.01
N ALA A 355 13.22 23.46 -13.16
CA ALA A 355 12.96 24.82 -12.68
C ALA A 355 12.78 24.73 -11.16
N ALA A 356 13.89 24.79 -10.43
CA ALA A 356 13.95 24.47 -9.01
C ALA A 356 15.02 25.27 -8.26
N ASP A 357 14.89 25.32 -6.94
CA ASP A 357 15.96 25.71 -6.03
C ASP A 357 16.95 24.55 -5.89
N LEU A 358 18.14 24.68 -6.47
CA LEU A 358 19.24 23.70 -6.46
C LEU A 358 20.43 24.24 -5.66
N ARG A 359 20.20 25.15 -4.72
CA ARG A 359 21.29 25.73 -3.93
C ARG A 359 22.05 24.63 -3.19
N ASP A 360 23.38 24.71 -3.23
CA ASP A 360 24.27 23.73 -2.58
C ASP A 360 24.07 22.27 -3.08
N ALA A 361 23.37 22.03 -4.20
CA ALA A 361 23.19 20.69 -4.76
C ALA A 361 24.47 20.19 -5.45
N ASP A 362 24.68 18.86 -5.43
CA ASP A 362 25.84 18.22 -6.07
C ASP A 362 25.43 17.52 -7.38
N LEU A 363 25.82 18.09 -8.51
CA LEU A 363 25.62 17.56 -9.86
C LEU A 363 26.94 17.03 -10.47
N THR A 364 27.94 16.72 -9.66
CA THR A 364 29.26 16.26 -10.16
C THR A 364 29.10 15.05 -11.07
N GLY A 365 29.65 15.12 -12.29
CA GLY A 365 29.57 14.06 -13.29
C GLY A 365 28.16 13.77 -13.84
N ALA A 366 27.14 14.55 -13.49
CA ALA A 366 25.78 14.34 -13.98
C ALA A 366 25.70 14.52 -15.51
N ASN A 367 24.87 13.71 -16.16
CA ASN A 367 24.61 13.82 -17.59
C ASN A 367 23.37 14.67 -17.86
N CYS A 368 23.58 15.94 -18.14
CA CYS A 368 22.55 16.97 -18.33
C CYS A 368 22.38 17.38 -19.80
N ALA A 369 22.77 16.53 -20.76
CA ALA A 369 22.69 16.88 -22.17
C ALA A 369 21.25 17.22 -22.58
N TYR A 370 21.08 18.28 -23.37
CA TYR A 370 19.79 18.79 -23.86
C TYR A 370 18.78 19.17 -22.76
N SER A 371 19.22 19.33 -21.51
CA SER A 371 18.33 19.71 -20.42
C SER A 371 18.04 21.21 -20.42
N ARG A 372 17.01 21.61 -19.67
CA ARG A 372 16.68 23.02 -19.43
C ARG A 372 16.71 23.29 -17.94
N PHE A 373 17.53 24.24 -17.51
CA PHE A 373 17.62 24.71 -16.12
C PHE A 373 17.03 26.11 -15.93
N SER A 374 16.27 26.61 -16.91
CA SER A 374 15.74 27.97 -16.90
C SER A 374 14.97 28.28 -15.62
N GLN A 375 15.24 29.45 -15.03
CA GLN A 375 14.67 29.94 -13.77
C GLN A 375 15.10 29.15 -12.51
N SER A 376 16.13 28.30 -12.61
CA SER A 376 16.68 27.61 -11.43
C SER A 376 17.68 28.46 -10.65
N ASP A 377 17.84 28.16 -9.36
CA ASP A 377 18.89 28.71 -8.51
C ASP A 377 19.96 27.64 -8.24
N LEU A 378 21.12 27.77 -8.88
CA LEU A 378 22.31 26.93 -8.73
C LEU A 378 23.39 27.60 -7.87
N THR A 379 23.04 28.57 -7.03
CA THR A 379 24.00 29.22 -6.13
C THR A 379 24.70 28.16 -5.26
N LYS A 380 26.04 28.15 -5.30
CA LYS A 380 26.92 27.17 -4.63
C LYS A 380 26.72 25.70 -5.05
N ALA A 381 26.03 25.42 -6.15
CA ALA A 381 25.93 24.06 -6.66
C ALA A 381 27.28 23.57 -7.24
N HIS A 382 27.52 22.26 -7.17
CA HIS A 382 28.71 21.62 -7.72
C HIS A 382 28.40 20.97 -9.07
N LEU A 383 28.95 21.48 -10.17
CA LEU A 383 28.70 20.96 -11.52
C LEU A 383 29.97 20.40 -12.19
N ASP A 384 30.96 20.02 -11.39
CA ASP A 384 32.26 19.60 -11.90
C ASP A 384 32.13 18.32 -12.75
N GLY A 385 32.67 18.36 -13.96
CA GLY A 385 32.59 17.27 -14.94
C GLY A 385 31.19 16.98 -15.47
N ALA A 386 30.17 17.79 -15.15
CA ALA A 386 28.82 17.57 -15.64
C ALA A 386 28.74 17.77 -17.16
N ASN A 387 28.07 16.85 -17.86
CA ASN A 387 27.85 16.97 -19.30
C ASN A 387 26.67 17.90 -19.57
N MET A 388 26.96 19.13 -19.99
CA MET A 388 25.97 20.18 -20.28
C MET A 388 25.72 20.36 -21.79
N TYR A 389 26.07 19.38 -22.62
CA TYR A 389 25.97 19.50 -24.07
C TYR A 389 24.56 19.92 -24.52
N GLN A 390 24.47 21.08 -25.17
CA GLN A 390 23.22 21.69 -25.66
C GLN A 390 22.15 21.91 -24.57
N SER A 391 22.54 22.06 -23.31
CA SER A 391 21.61 22.49 -22.27
C SER A 391 21.26 23.98 -22.41
N THR A 392 20.15 24.39 -21.79
CA THR A 392 19.62 25.77 -21.84
C THR A 392 19.51 26.35 -20.44
N TRP A 393 20.18 27.47 -20.20
CA TRP A 393 20.20 28.21 -18.94
C TRP A 393 19.69 29.64 -19.19
N VAL A 394 18.45 29.93 -18.80
CA VAL A 394 17.85 31.27 -18.91
C VAL A 394 17.42 31.75 -17.54
N LYS A 395 17.91 32.92 -17.10
CA LYS A 395 17.65 33.47 -15.76
C LYS A 395 18.06 32.50 -14.64
N VAL A 396 19.28 31.97 -14.72
CA VAL A 396 19.82 31.03 -13.73
C VAL A 396 20.77 31.76 -12.79
N ALA A 397 20.62 31.59 -11.47
CA ALA A 397 21.56 32.10 -10.49
C ALA A 397 22.67 31.06 -10.26
N MET A 398 23.94 31.49 -10.27
CA MET A 398 25.11 30.59 -10.19
C MET A 398 26.23 31.15 -9.32
N GLN A 399 25.92 32.04 -8.37
CA GLN A 399 26.93 32.63 -7.50
C GLN A 399 27.65 31.54 -6.69
N GLY A 400 28.98 31.50 -6.78
CA GLY A 400 29.79 30.51 -6.07
C GLY A 400 29.61 29.06 -6.53
N ALA A 401 28.94 28.81 -7.66
CA ALA A 401 28.85 27.47 -8.24
C ALA A 401 30.21 27.02 -8.80
N SER A 402 30.50 25.72 -8.76
CA SER A 402 31.67 25.13 -9.42
C SER A 402 31.28 24.54 -10.79
N VAL A 403 32.06 24.81 -11.82
CA VAL A 403 31.76 24.39 -13.22
C VAL A 403 33.01 23.81 -13.90
N ARG A 404 33.90 23.19 -13.12
CA ARG A 404 35.17 22.68 -13.62
C ARG A 404 34.93 21.59 -14.66
N GLY A 405 35.59 21.64 -15.82
CA GLY A 405 35.40 20.63 -16.86
C GLY A 405 34.06 20.67 -17.62
N VAL A 406 33.17 21.63 -17.33
CA VAL A 406 31.95 21.87 -18.12
C VAL A 406 32.34 22.43 -19.50
N ARG A 407 31.73 21.90 -20.57
CA ARG A 407 32.08 22.22 -21.97
C ARG A 407 30.91 22.81 -22.75
N ALA A 408 31.24 23.64 -23.73
CA ALA A 408 30.33 24.14 -24.75
C ALA A 408 29.83 23.03 -25.70
N PRO A 409 28.72 23.23 -26.44
CA PRO A 409 27.85 24.42 -26.44
C PRO A 409 26.77 24.36 -25.34
N VAL A 410 26.50 25.51 -24.72
CA VAL A 410 25.42 25.71 -23.74
C VAL A 410 24.71 27.02 -24.07
N PHE A 411 23.39 27.00 -24.23
CA PHE A 411 22.65 28.26 -24.42
C PHE A 411 22.51 28.98 -23.09
N VAL A 412 23.04 30.21 -22.98
CA VAL A 412 23.00 31.00 -21.74
C VAL A 412 22.38 32.39 -21.95
N ASP A 413 21.40 32.79 -21.14
CA ASP A 413 20.88 34.17 -21.13
C ASP A 413 20.56 34.61 -19.70
N ARG A 414 21.01 35.81 -19.32
CA ARG A 414 20.79 36.38 -17.98
C ARG A 414 21.17 35.44 -16.82
N CYS A 415 22.32 34.80 -16.91
CA CYS A 415 22.85 33.94 -15.84
C CYS A 415 23.77 34.75 -14.92
N VAL A 416 23.32 35.02 -13.70
CA VAL A 416 24.07 35.86 -12.73
C VAL A 416 25.08 34.97 -11.99
N GLY A 417 26.31 35.45 -11.80
CA GLY A 417 27.40 34.68 -11.17
C GLY A 417 28.14 33.71 -12.09
N LEU A 418 27.61 33.42 -13.30
CA LEU A 418 28.25 32.47 -14.24
C LEU A 418 29.67 32.88 -14.65
N ALA A 419 29.93 34.17 -14.88
CA ALA A 419 31.27 34.65 -15.24
C ALA A 419 32.30 34.38 -14.13
N GLU A 420 31.89 34.58 -12.87
CA GLU A 420 32.73 34.32 -11.70
C GLU A 420 32.97 32.82 -11.50
N ALA A 421 31.92 32.01 -11.66
CA ALA A 421 31.99 30.55 -11.58
C ALA A 421 32.99 29.96 -12.59
N VAL A 422 33.01 30.47 -13.82
CA VAL A 422 33.94 30.01 -14.84
C VAL A 422 35.37 30.48 -14.58
N ALA A 423 35.56 31.74 -14.17
CA ALA A 423 36.89 32.32 -13.92
C ALA A 423 37.63 31.66 -12.73
N GLY A 424 36.91 31.06 -11.78
CA GLY A 424 37.47 30.47 -10.56
C GLY A 424 38.07 29.06 -10.70
N THR A 425 38.07 28.46 -11.89
CA THR A 425 38.39 27.03 -12.11
C THR A 425 39.86 26.75 -12.46
N GLY A 426 40.47 27.59 -13.31
CA GLY A 426 41.88 27.49 -13.72
C GLY A 426 42.24 26.28 -14.58
N ASP A 427 41.28 25.65 -15.28
CA ASP A 427 41.54 24.54 -16.20
C ASP A 427 41.25 24.87 -17.67
N SER A 428 41.86 24.11 -18.59
CA SER A 428 41.78 24.38 -20.04
C SER A 428 40.37 24.26 -20.62
N ALA A 429 39.52 23.42 -20.02
CA ALA A 429 38.15 23.23 -20.48
C ALA A 429 37.28 24.44 -20.09
N SER A 430 37.49 24.98 -18.89
CA SER A 430 36.84 26.19 -18.45
C SER A 430 37.33 27.43 -19.21
N ASP A 431 38.60 27.48 -19.65
CA ASP A 431 39.09 28.53 -20.56
C ASP A 431 38.37 28.49 -21.93
N GLU A 432 38.23 27.30 -22.52
CA GLU A 432 37.45 27.10 -23.75
C GLU A 432 35.99 27.51 -23.56
N PHE A 433 35.40 27.15 -22.41
CA PHE A 433 34.04 27.52 -22.08
C PHE A 433 33.88 29.03 -21.88
N ALA A 434 34.82 29.70 -21.20
CA ALA A 434 34.85 31.15 -21.05
C ALA A 434 34.91 31.87 -22.41
N ALA A 435 35.79 31.42 -23.31
CA ALA A 435 35.92 31.97 -24.66
C ALA A 435 34.63 31.80 -25.49
N TYR A 436 33.97 30.65 -25.34
CA TYR A 436 32.65 30.43 -25.93
C TYR A 436 31.60 31.41 -25.38
N LEU A 437 31.54 31.61 -24.06
CA LEU A 437 30.58 32.52 -23.43
C LEU A 437 30.75 33.97 -23.90
N GLU A 438 31.99 34.45 -24.03
CA GLU A 438 32.28 35.79 -24.54
C GLU A 438 31.88 35.95 -26.01
N SER A 439 32.21 34.96 -26.85
CA SER A 439 31.80 34.94 -28.26
C SER A 439 30.27 34.93 -28.39
N PHE A 440 29.59 34.12 -27.58
CA PHE A 440 28.14 34.01 -27.57
C PHE A 440 27.46 35.31 -27.10
N ARG A 441 27.98 35.96 -26.05
CA ARG A 441 27.53 37.28 -25.60
C ARG A 441 27.66 38.33 -26.70
N ALA A 442 28.76 38.35 -27.45
CA ALA A 442 28.95 39.26 -28.58
C ALA A 442 27.90 39.04 -29.68
N VAL A 443 27.56 37.78 -29.98
CA VAL A 443 26.49 37.43 -30.93
C VAL A 443 25.13 37.92 -30.43
N LEU A 444 24.79 37.67 -29.16
CA LEU A 444 23.52 38.14 -28.58
C LEU A 444 23.42 39.67 -28.55
N ALA A 445 24.51 40.37 -28.23
CA ALA A 445 24.56 41.83 -28.24
C ALA A 445 24.37 42.41 -29.65
N ASN A 446 24.95 41.76 -30.68
CA ASN A 446 24.75 42.15 -32.08
C ASN A 446 23.33 41.83 -32.58
N ALA A 447 22.72 40.73 -32.13
CA ALA A 447 21.34 40.38 -32.46
C ALA A 447 20.30 41.30 -31.78
N ARG A 448 20.64 41.91 -30.63
CA ARG A 448 19.80 42.92 -29.95
C ARG A 448 19.76 44.27 -30.66
N LYS A 449 20.63 44.54 -31.65
CA LYS A 449 20.50 45.70 -32.54
C LYS A 449 19.35 45.47 -33.54
N GLY A 450 18.10 45.58 -33.08
CA GLY A 450 16.90 45.51 -33.94
C GLY A 450 15.73 44.69 -33.41
N SER A 451 15.86 44.03 -32.26
CA SER A 451 14.79 43.28 -31.60
C SER A 451 14.32 44.03 -30.36
N THR A 452 13.11 44.59 -30.40
CA THR A 452 12.41 45.20 -29.26
C THR A 452 12.04 44.21 -28.18
#